data_AF-A0AAC8W5P8-F1
#
_entry.id   AF-A0AAC8W5P8-F1
#
_cell.length_a   1.000
_cell.length_b   1.000
_cell.length_c   1.000
_cell.angle_alpha   90.00
_cell.angle_beta   90.00
_cell.angle_gamma   90.00
#
_symmetry.space_group_name_H-M   'P 1'
#
loop_
_entity.id
_entity.type
_entity.pdbx_description
1 polymer ?
#
loop_
_entity_poly.entity_id
_entity_poly.type
_entity_poly.pdbx_seq_one_letter_code
_entity_poly.pdbx_strand_id
1 'polypeptide(L)'
;MLRRLAEADALALHGTQERWSHLPEAYQGPLPFDGRSVIGAAHHWGMGLCLHLPQHRAYGVPNMRVFELAAAGAVIIADRHPFIEHWFADNVLYIDTDGGEEETAARILDRVAWIRSHPAEARAMAAAAQSIFNRHLCLERLLEPLPGLLAALARDRSHPRSRPVHVGVLLPGTGDLAERLKSLNRQKDEGCLSLTALIPAAQLCADSTHLAPGPTGLTIRSLAEPAGPATLQAALDGIDALAILPEGIEWHQGHLAGLAAAAEAEGGAIAAGIWPAPEEPTGFPIDPAEPLALPPPDDGLIPEGRRLARAWLRAGGFYCRVERLDGLAAESEDWLTLALNLPPALAEAGELSLPPVPSLTLLRLPAPTLVPALRAWPGAKEPESRDRPPRLTGINDLNPALAASVPFLWRPGDFEQLPAVGPLWLYGAGQGGELVHDGLPAAARTRLRGFLDSRRQGEMLGLPLLRPSDLDPAEMAATTIIIAAQYVSDILLTLRRGQIAPARIVNAYPYIAARQEAMARRQADPPLP
;
A
#
# COMPACT_ATOMS: atom_id res chain seq x y z
N MET A 1 31.35 -24.26 -6.45
CA MET A 1 30.25 -25.01 -7.10
C MET A 1 30.10 -24.66 -8.58
N LEU A 2 29.70 -23.43 -8.94
CA LEU A 2 29.34 -23.03 -10.32
C LEU A 2 30.44 -23.28 -11.36
N ARG A 3 31.71 -23.07 -11.00
CA ARG A 3 32.85 -23.32 -11.91
C ARG A 3 32.90 -24.76 -12.41
N ARG A 4 32.65 -25.75 -11.53
CA ARG A 4 32.57 -27.18 -11.92
C ARG A 4 31.40 -27.47 -12.86
N LEU A 5 30.28 -26.79 -12.67
CA LEU A 5 29.12 -26.95 -13.57
C LEU A 5 29.41 -26.37 -14.96
N ALA A 6 30.13 -25.25 -15.02
CA ALA A 6 30.59 -24.65 -16.27
C ALA A 6 31.61 -25.55 -17.00
N GLU A 7 32.62 -26.07 -16.29
CA GLU A 7 33.63 -27.00 -16.83
C GLU A 7 33.01 -28.29 -17.39
N ALA A 8 31.84 -28.69 -16.88
CA ALA A 8 31.09 -29.87 -17.32
C ALA A 8 30.06 -29.57 -18.42
N ASP A 9 30.04 -28.35 -18.97
CA ASP A 9 29.08 -27.89 -19.99
C ASP A 9 27.61 -28.16 -19.56
N ALA A 10 27.31 -27.79 -18.31
CA ALA A 10 26.01 -28.00 -17.67
C ALA A 10 25.41 -26.70 -17.12
N LEU A 11 26.01 -25.55 -17.42
CA LEU A 11 25.63 -24.27 -16.84
C LEU A 11 25.42 -23.18 -17.90
N ALA A 12 24.22 -22.61 -17.90
CA ALA A 12 23.87 -21.39 -18.63
C ALA A 12 23.45 -20.30 -17.61
N LEU A 13 24.17 -19.18 -17.60
CA LEU A 13 23.96 -18.07 -16.66
C LEU A 13 23.40 -16.85 -17.38
N HIS A 14 22.30 -16.32 -16.84
CA HIS A 14 21.73 -15.04 -17.25
C HIS A 14 21.78 -14.03 -16.10
N GLY A 15 21.93 -12.75 -16.40
CA GLY A 15 21.99 -11.67 -15.41
C GLY A 15 22.92 -10.54 -15.84
N THR A 16 23.39 -9.73 -14.89
CA THR A 16 24.35 -8.67 -15.19
C THR A 16 25.74 -9.24 -15.46
N GLN A 17 26.45 -8.64 -16.41
CA GLN A 17 27.75 -9.14 -16.85
C GLN A 17 28.79 -9.09 -15.72
N GLU A 18 28.75 -8.06 -14.87
CA GLU A 18 29.68 -7.86 -13.76
C GLU A 18 29.61 -9.03 -12.77
N ARG A 19 28.39 -9.51 -12.49
CA ARG A 19 28.14 -10.62 -11.56
C ARG A 19 28.73 -11.94 -12.06
N TRP A 20 28.79 -12.14 -13.38
CA TRP A 20 29.23 -13.38 -14.01
C TRP A 20 30.60 -13.29 -14.69
N SER A 21 31.32 -12.18 -14.48
CA SER A 21 32.65 -11.91 -15.04
C SER A 21 33.70 -13.01 -14.79
N HIS A 22 33.53 -13.80 -13.72
CA HIS A 22 34.41 -14.91 -13.34
C HIS A 22 34.02 -16.27 -13.99
N LEU A 23 32.96 -16.31 -14.81
CA LEU A 23 32.46 -17.48 -15.54
C LEU A 23 32.04 -17.09 -16.97
N PRO A 24 32.95 -16.54 -17.80
CA PRO A 24 32.59 -15.99 -19.12
C PRO A 24 32.03 -17.05 -20.07
N GLU A 25 32.49 -18.30 -19.98
CA GLU A 25 32.08 -19.38 -20.89
C GLU A 25 30.65 -19.88 -20.63
N ALA A 26 30.13 -19.69 -19.41
CA ALA A 26 28.76 -20.06 -19.06
C ALA A 26 27.77 -18.89 -19.22
N TYR A 27 28.24 -17.67 -19.48
CA TYR A 27 27.39 -16.48 -19.52
C TYR A 27 26.66 -16.33 -20.85
N GLN A 28 25.33 -16.19 -20.79
CA GLN A 28 24.41 -16.15 -21.93
C GLN A 28 23.72 -14.78 -22.10
N GLY A 29 24.25 -13.75 -21.46
CA GLY A 29 23.71 -12.38 -21.54
C GLY A 29 22.58 -12.08 -20.55
N PRO A 30 22.15 -10.80 -20.48
CA PRO A 30 21.04 -10.37 -19.65
C PRO A 30 19.71 -10.81 -20.26
N LEU A 31 18.68 -10.92 -19.41
CA LEU A 31 17.29 -11.12 -19.83
C LEU A 31 16.48 -9.87 -19.44
N PRO A 32 15.57 -9.38 -20.30
CA PRO A 32 14.70 -8.27 -19.96
C PRO A 32 13.69 -8.68 -18.88
N PHE A 33 13.27 -7.71 -18.06
CA PHE A 33 12.25 -7.91 -17.03
C PHE A 33 10.85 -7.70 -17.62
N ASP A 34 10.42 -8.64 -18.47
CA ASP A 34 9.20 -8.55 -19.28
C ASP A 34 8.16 -9.66 -18.95
N GLY A 35 8.44 -10.50 -17.96
CA GLY A 35 7.60 -11.63 -17.56
C GLY A 35 7.58 -12.82 -18.55
N ARG A 36 8.31 -12.78 -19.66
CA ARG A 36 8.28 -13.83 -20.70
C ARG A 36 9.67 -14.38 -21.03
N SER A 37 10.71 -13.53 -21.00
CA SER A 37 12.06 -13.89 -21.43
C SER A 37 12.72 -14.93 -20.53
N VAL A 38 12.47 -14.90 -19.21
CA VAL A 38 12.98 -15.93 -18.28
C VAL A 38 12.36 -17.31 -18.57
N ILE A 39 11.05 -17.34 -18.83
CA ILE A 39 10.33 -18.58 -19.18
C ILE A 39 10.81 -19.11 -20.52
N GLY A 40 11.00 -18.22 -21.52
CA GLY A 40 11.53 -18.56 -22.83
C GLY A 40 12.95 -19.16 -22.75
N ALA A 41 13.83 -18.58 -21.95
CA ALA A 41 15.17 -19.10 -21.72
C ALA A 41 15.13 -20.48 -21.03
N ALA A 42 14.32 -20.65 -19.98
CA ALA A 42 14.14 -21.93 -19.32
C ALA A 42 13.62 -23.02 -20.26
N HIS A 43 12.64 -22.69 -21.11
CA HIS A 43 12.12 -23.61 -22.13
C HIS A 43 13.19 -23.96 -23.18
N HIS A 44 13.98 -22.99 -23.63
CA HIS A 44 15.08 -23.22 -24.58
C HIS A 44 16.12 -24.21 -24.04
N TRP A 45 16.55 -24.05 -22.80
CA TRP A 45 17.54 -24.94 -22.17
C TRP A 45 16.94 -26.29 -21.72
N GLY A 46 15.62 -26.37 -21.54
CA GLY A 46 14.88 -27.60 -21.24
C GLY A 46 15.06 -28.15 -19.81
N MET A 47 15.97 -27.58 -19.02
CA MET A 47 16.13 -27.85 -17.60
C MET A 47 16.61 -26.61 -16.87
N GLY A 48 16.38 -26.55 -15.56
CA GLY A 48 16.90 -25.45 -14.74
C GLY A 48 17.14 -25.83 -13.30
N LEU A 49 18.00 -25.02 -12.67
CA LEU A 49 18.44 -25.17 -11.30
C LEU A 49 17.69 -24.18 -10.39
N CYS A 50 17.06 -24.69 -9.36
CA CYS A 50 16.31 -23.92 -8.36
C CYS A 50 16.90 -24.18 -6.97
N LEU A 51 17.78 -23.27 -6.51
CA LEU A 51 18.37 -23.36 -5.18
C LEU A 51 17.81 -22.27 -4.27
N HIS A 52 17.51 -22.63 -3.03
CA HIS A 52 16.98 -21.71 -2.03
C HIS A 52 18.04 -21.28 -1.03
N LEU A 53 17.88 -20.06 -0.51
CA LEU A 53 18.56 -19.66 0.71
C LEU A 53 18.00 -20.47 1.88
N PRO A 54 18.77 -20.74 2.96
CA PRO A 54 18.31 -21.50 4.11
C PRO A 54 16.99 -20.99 4.71
N GLN A 55 16.77 -19.67 4.68
CA GLN A 55 15.57 -19.03 5.19
C GLN A 55 14.31 -19.43 4.38
N HIS A 56 14.39 -19.47 3.06
CA HIS A 56 13.28 -19.87 2.20
C HIS A 56 12.83 -21.30 2.51
N ARG A 57 13.79 -22.23 2.65
CA ARG A 57 13.52 -23.61 3.09
C ARG A 57 12.85 -23.68 4.45
N ALA A 58 13.40 -22.97 5.44
CA ALA A 58 12.89 -22.98 6.82
C ALA A 58 11.46 -22.44 6.94
N TYR A 59 11.09 -21.47 6.08
CA TYR A 59 9.75 -20.87 6.08
C TYR A 59 8.77 -21.54 5.12
N GLY A 60 9.23 -22.51 4.32
CA GLY A 60 8.41 -23.10 3.26
C GLY A 60 7.99 -22.06 2.21
N VAL A 61 8.78 -21.00 2.01
CA VAL A 61 8.51 -19.94 1.03
C VAL A 61 9.46 -20.13 -0.15
N PRO A 62 8.98 -20.71 -1.27
CA PRO A 62 9.84 -20.94 -2.44
C PRO A 62 10.23 -19.61 -3.09
N ASN A 63 11.34 -19.60 -3.82
CA ASN A 63 11.66 -18.49 -4.72
C ASN A 63 10.89 -18.62 -6.04
N MET A 64 10.91 -17.56 -6.87
CA MET A 64 10.19 -17.56 -8.14
C MET A 64 10.64 -18.64 -9.14
N ARG A 65 11.87 -19.16 -9.00
CA ARG A 65 12.49 -20.04 -9.99
C ARG A 65 11.74 -21.36 -10.16
N VAL A 66 11.15 -21.93 -9.11
CA VAL A 66 10.37 -23.17 -9.24
C VAL A 66 9.14 -22.96 -10.13
N PHE A 67 8.46 -21.82 -9.99
CA PHE A 67 7.29 -21.48 -10.79
C PHE A 67 7.67 -21.19 -12.24
N GLU A 68 8.76 -20.44 -12.47
CA GLU A 68 9.27 -20.13 -13.81
C GLU A 68 9.61 -21.41 -14.59
N LEU A 69 10.30 -22.37 -13.94
CA LEU A 69 10.68 -23.63 -14.58
C LEU A 69 9.47 -24.54 -14.82
N ALA A 70 8.54 -24.63 -13.87
CA ALA A 70 7.30 -25.37 -14.06
C ALA A 70 6.45 -24.78 -15.19
N ALA A 71 6.29 -23.46 -15.24
CA ALA A 71 5.58 -22.75 -16.31
C ALA A 71 6.24 -23.00 -17.68
N ALA A 72 7.58 -23.01 -17.73
CA ALA A 72 8.34 -23.27 -18.95
C ALA A 72 8.26 -24.72 -19.45
N GLY A 73 7.74 -25.67 -18.64
CA GLY A 73 7.80 -27.10 -18.97
C GLY A 73 9.24 -27.63 -18.99
N ALA A 74 10.12 -27.03 -18.18
CA ALA A 74 11.52 -27.44 -18.05
C ALA A 74 11.68 -28.44 -16.90
N VAL A 75 12.66 -29.34 -17.02
CA VAL A 75 13.03 -30.26 -15.93
C VAL A 75 13.59 -29.44 -14.76
N ILE A 76 13.06 -29.67 -13.56
CA ILE A 76 13.44 -28.93 -12.36
C ILE A 76 14.44 -29.75 -11.56
N ILE A 77 15.63 -29.20 -11.36
CA ILE A 77 16.58 -29.67 -10.33
C ILE A 77 16.50 -28.69 -9.17
N ALA A 78 16.14 -29.16 -7.98
CA ALA A 78 15.95 -28.30 -6.83
C ALA A 78 16.59 -28.86 -5.56
N ASP A 79 16.94 -27.97 -4.63
CA ASP A 79 17.17 -28.40 -3.25
C ASP A 79 15.86 -28.86 -2.58
N ARG A 80 15.97 -29.67 -1.53
CA ARG A 80 14.78 -30.12 -0.78
C ARG A 80 14.10 -28.93 -0.10
N HIS A 81 12.85 -28.69 -0.45
CA HIS A 81 12.09 -27.55 0.02
C HIS A 81 10.64 -27.98 0.32
N PRO A 82 10.08 -27.69 1.52
CA PRO A 82 8.77 -28.22 1.93
C PRO A 82 7.63 -27.91 0.95
N PHE A 83 7.59 -26.70 0.41
CA PHE A 83 6.62 -26.33 -0.63
C PHE A 83 6.75 -27.17 -1.90
N ILE A 84 7.99 -27.42 -2.35
CA ILE A 84 8.25 -28.10 -3.61
C ILE A 84 7.91 -29.58 -3.46
N GLU A 85 8.28 -30.19 -2.34
CA GLU A 85 7.92 -31.57 -2.02
C GLU A 85 6.40 -31.74 -1.90
N HIS A 86 5.71 -30.79 -1.26
CA HIS A 86 4.26 -30.83 -1.12
C HIS A 86 3.54 -30.76 -2.48
N TRP A 87 3.92 -29.81 -3.34
CA TRP A 87 3.20 -29.56 -4.59
C TRP A 87 3.66 -30.45 -5.75
N PHE A 88 4.96 -30.60 -5.92
CA PHE A 88 5.53 -31.25 -7.10
C PHE A 88 5.94 -32.71 -6.84
N ALA A 89 6.13 -33.11 -5.57
CA ALA A 89 6.47 -34.48 -5.18
C ALA A 89 7.57 -35.07 -6.07
N ASP A 90 7.34 -36.23 -6.69
CA ASP A 90 8.32 -36.94 -7.51
C ASP A 90 8.53 -36.36 -8.92
N ASN A 91 7.94 -35.19 -9.25
CA ASN A 91 8.11 -34.53 -10.56
C ASN A 91 9.30 -33.56 -10.59
N VAL A 92 10.14 -33.57 -9.56
CA VAL A 92 11.33 -32.72 -9.41
C VAL A 92 12.52 -33.59 -9.01
N LEU A 93 13.71 -33.26 -9.53
CA LEU A 93 14.95 -33.93 -9.17
C LEU A 93 15.61 -33.22 -7.99
N TYR A 94 15.47 -33.81 -6.81
CA TYR A 94 16.00 -33.22 -5.57
C TYR A 94 17.50 -33.47 -5.37
N ILE A 95 18.15 -32.49 -4.76
CA ILE A 95 19.52 -32.58 -4.23
C ILE A 95 19.57 -32.08 -2.77
N ASP A 96 20.45 -32.67 -1.96
CA ASP A 96 20.82 -32.05 -0.68
C ASP A 96 22.07 -31.19 -0.85
N THR A 97 22.11 -30.08 -0.12
CA THR A 97 23.17 -29.07 -0.19
C THR A 97 24.10 -29.06 1.03
N ASP A 98 23.90 -29.96 1.99
CA ASP A 98 24.58 -29.93 3.30
C ASP A 98 26.07 -30.34 3.24
N GLY A 99 26.50 -30.95 2.13
CA GLY A 99 27.89 -31.40 1.87
C GLY A 99 28.85 -30.32 1.34
N GLY A 100 28.42 -29.05 1.32
CA GLY A 100 29.21 -27.96 0.77
C GLY A 100 29.23 -27.90 -0.76
N GLU A 101 30.00 -26.96 -1.30
CA GLU A 101 29.91 -26.58 -2.72
C GLU A 101 30.38 -27.65 -3.72
N GLU A 102 31.39 -28.45 -3.37
CA GLU A 102 31.91 -29.48 -4.26
C GLU A 102 30.96 -30.68 -4.35
N GLU A 103 30.44 -31.13 -3.21
CA GLU A 103 29.48 -32.23 -3.17
C GLU A 103 28.15 -31.84 -3.81
N THR A 104 27.70 -30.60 -3.57
CA THR A 104 26.52 -30.05 -4.25
C THR A 104 26.70 -30.04 -5.77
N ALA A 105 27.88 -29.63 -6.26
CA ALA A 105 28.17 -29.67 -7.69
C ALA A 105 28.11 -31.09 -8.25
N ALA A 106 28.71 -32.07 -7.55
CA ALA A 106 28.67 -33.48 -7.96
C ALA A 106 27.23 -34.00 -8.06
N ARG A 107 26.41 -33.76 -7.02
CA ARG A 107 24.99 -34.15 -6.98
C ARG A 107 24.18 -33.52 -8.11
N ILE A 108 24.43 -32.24 -8.45
CA ILE A 108 23.79 -31.58 -9.60
C ILE A 108 24.19 -32.29 -10.90
N LEU A 109 25.48 -32.55 -11.10
CA LEU A 109 25.97 -33.22 -12.31
C LEU A 109 25.43 -34.64 -12.46
N ASP A 110 25.23 -35.36 -11.35
CA ASP A 110 24.56 -36.67 -11.37
C ASP A 110 23.11 -36.55 -11.85
N ARG A 111 22.37 -35.51 -11.44
CA ARG A 111 21.02 -35.24 -11.96
C ARG A 111 21.05 -34.89 -13.45
N VAL A 112 22.00 -34.08 -13.89
CA VAL A 112 22.18 -33.75 -15.32
C VAL A 112 22.48 -35.00 -16.14
N ALA A 113 23.38 -35.87 -15.67
CA ALA A 113 23.71 -37.13 -16.32
C ALA A 113 22.49 -38.08 -16.38
N TRP A 114 21.68 -38.12 -15.32
CA TRP A 114 20.43 -38.88 -15.31
C TRP A 114 19.44 -38.35 -16.36
N ILE A 115 19.24 -37.02 -16.46
CA ILE A 115 18.36 -36.42 -17.47
C ILE A 115 18.82 -36.79 -18.89
N ARG A 116 20.13 -36.70 -19.16
CA ARG A 116 20.71 -37.04 -20.47
C ARG A 116 20.53 -38.52 -20.83
N SER A 117 20.52 -39.42 -19.84
CA SER A 117 20.31 -40.87 -20.04
C SER A 117 18.83 -41.28 -20.04
N HIS A 118 17.92 -40.48 -19.46
CA HIS A 118 16.48 -40.78 -19.34
C HIS A 118 15.60 -39.64 -19.90
N PRO A 119 15.77 -39.22 -21.17
CA PRO A 119 15.12 -38.01 -21.70
C PRO A 119 13.59 -38.13 -21.84
N ALA A 120 13.04 -39.34 -21.92
CA ALA A 120 11.58 -39.54 -21.96
C ALA A 120 10.96 -39.32 -20.57
N GLU A 121 11.56 -39.91 -19.53
CA GLU A 121 11.13 -39.78 -18.14
C GLU A 121 11.28 -38.34 -17.67
N ALA A 122 12.41 -37.70 -17.96
CA ALA A 122 12.63 -36.30 -17.60
C ALA A 122 11.58 -35.37 -18.24
N ARG A 123 11.21 -35.59 -19.51
CA ARG A 123 10.13 -34.83 -20.18
C ARG A 123 8.76 -35.09 -19.54
N ALA A 124 8.48 -36.32 -19.14
CA ALA A 124 7.24 -36.64 -18.46
C ALA A 124 7.14 -35.93 -17.10
N MET A 125 8.24 -35.88 -16.33
CA MET A 125 8.31 -35.12 -15.07
C MET A 125 8.05 -33.62 -15.28
N ALA A 126 8.70 -33.02 -16.28
CA ALA A 126 8.52 -31.61 -16.60
C ALA A 126 7.06 -31.29 -17.02
N ALA A 127 6.45 -32.13 -17.84
CA ALA A 127 5.05 -31.99 -18.24
C ALA A 127 4.08 -32.13 -17.05
N ALA A 128 4.35 -33.05 -16.12
CA ALA A 128 3.56 -33.20 -14.91
C ALA A 128 3.71 -31.99 -13.97
N ALA A 129 4.92 -31.48 -13.77
CA ALA A 129 5.17 -30.27 -13.00
C ALA A 129 4.46 -29.04 -13.61
N GLN A 130 4.51 -28.89 -14.93
CA GLN A 130 3.78 -27.83 -15.64
C GLN A 130 2.25 -27.97 -15.47
N SER A 131 1.73 -29.20 -15.50
CA SER A 131 0.30 -29.45 -15.27
C SER A 131 -0.13 -29.03 -13.86
N ILE A 132 0.67 -29.36 -12.84
CA ILE A 132 0.43 -28.95 -11.45
C ILE A 132 0.40 -27.42 -11.36
N PHE A 133 1.39 -26.76 -11.97
CA PHE A 133 1.46 -25.30 -11.99
C PHE A 133 0.20 -24.67 -12.61
N ASN A 134 -0.19 -25.09 -13.81
CA ASN A 134 -1.35 -24.53 -14.52
C ASN A 134 -2.69 -24.80 -13.84
N ARG A 135 -2.78 -25.86 -13.04
CA ARG A 135 -4.02 -26.23 -12.35
C ARG A 135 -4.18 -25.56 -10.99
N HIS A 136 -3.07 -25.23 -10.33
CA HIS A 136 -3.10 -24.86 -8.91
C HIS A 136 -2.31 -23.61 -8.55
N LEU A 137 -1.25 -23.28 -9.29
CA LEU A 137 -0.25 -22.31 -8.86
C LEU A 137 -0.12 -21.10 -9.79
N CYS A 138 -0.75 -21.11 -10.97
CA CYS A 138 -0.80 -19.93 -11.82
C CYS A 138 -1.74 -18.86 -11.24
N LEU A 139 -1.48 -17.59 -11.58
CA LEU A 139 -2.17 -16.46 -10.96
C LEU A 139 -3.68 -16.48 -11.21
N GLU A 140 -4.11 -16.92 -12.39
CA GLU A 140 -5.52 -17.06 -12.77
C GLU A 140 -6.25 -18.02 -11.81
N ARG A 141 -5.58 -19.12 -11.41
CA ARG A 141 -6.14 -20.09 -10.47
C ARG A 141 -6.16 -19.57 -9.05
N LEU A 142 -5.10 -18.86 -8.64
CA LEU A 142 -5.03 -18.27 -7.31
C LEU A 142 -6.06 -17.14 -7.12
N LEU A 143 -6.39 -16.40 -8.18
CA LEU A 143 -7.37 -15.31 -8.16
C LEU A 143 -8.80 -15.73 -8.47
N GLU A 144 -9.04 -16.98 -8.90
CA GLU A 144 -10.37 -17.52 -9.19
C GLU A 144 -11.41 -17.28 -8.07
N PRO A 145 -11.07 -17.35 -6.77
CA PRO A 145 -12.04 -17.10 -5.69
C PRO A 145 -12.41 -15.62 -5.48
N LEU A 146 -11.63 -14.67 -6.03
CA LEU A 146 -11.74 -13.25 -5.70
C LEU A 146 -13.13 -12.65 -5.96
N PRO A 147 -13.82 -12.90 -7.10
CA PRO A 147 -15.15 -12.37 -7.33
C PRO A 147 -16.17 -12.80 -6.26
N GLY A 148 -16.07 -14.05 -5.78
CA GLY A 148 -16.94 -14.57 -4.73
C GLY A 148 -16.69 -13.87 -3.38
N LEU A 149 -15.42 -13.63 -3.05
CA LEU A 149 -15.03 -12.89 -1.84
C LEU A 149 -15.51 -11.43 -1.89
N LEU A 150 -15.37 -10.75 -3.03
CA LEU A 150 -15.85 -9.39 -3.21
C LEU A 150 -17.39 -9.31 -3.10
N ALA A 151 -18.11 -10.27 -3.68
CA ALA A 151 -19.56 -10.34 -3.55
C ALA A 151 -20.02 -10.60 -2.11
N ALA A 152 -19.28 -11.42 -1.34
CA ALA A 152 -19.57 -11.65 0.07
C ALA A 152 -19.40 -10.36 0.89
N LEU A 153 -18.29 -9.63 0.70
CA LEU A 153 -18.03 -8.37 1.38
C LEU A 153 -19.07 -7.28 1.03
N ALA A 154 -19.53 -7.24 -0.22
CA ALA A 154 -20.57 -6.31 -0.65
C ALA A 154 -21.91 -6.58 0.06
N ARG A 155 -22.29 -7.86 0.22
CA ARG A 155 -23.51 -8.27 0.94
C ARG A 155 -23.48 -7.93 2.43
N ASP A 156 -22.32 -8.06 3.08
CA ASP A 156 -22.18 -7.70 4.50
C ASP A 156 -22.19 -6.18 4.72
N ARG A 157 -21.76 -5.40 3.72
CA ARG A 157 -21.79 -3.94 3.75
C ARG A 157 -23.16 -3.33 3.45
N SER A 158 -24.06 -4.05 2.80
CA SER A 158 -25.46 -3.62 2.65
C SER A 158 -26.21 -3.74 3.97
N HIS A 159 -25.89 -2.87 4.92
CA HIS A 159 -26.82 -2.57 6.01
C HIS A 159 -27.99 -1.79 5.38
N PRO A 160 -29.23 -2.31 5.44
CA PRO A 160 -30.37 -1.57 4.94
C PRO A 160 -30.48 -0.27 5.73
N ARG A 161 -30.37 0.86 5.03
CA ARG A 161 -30.67 2.17 5.61
C ARG A 161 -32.11 2.16 6.11
N SER A 162 -32.31 2.68 7.31
CA SER A 162 -33.63 2.75 7.95
C SER A 162 -34.55 3.81 7.33
N ARG A 163 -34.02 4.74 6.51
CA ARG A 163 -34.82 5.80 5.86
C ARG A 163 -34.28 6.16 4.46
N PRO A 164 -35.15 6.38 3.46
CA PRO A 164 -34.77 6.96 2.18
C PRO A 164 -34.18 8.36 2.36
N VAL A 165 -33.15 8.70 1.59
CA VAL A 165 -32.50 10.02 1.62
C VAL A 165 -32.64 10.67 0.25
N HIS A 166 -33.19 11.88 0.22
CA HIS A 166 -33.29 12.70 -0.97
C HIS A 166 -32.05 13.57 -1.11
N VAL A 167 -31.26 13.33 -2.16
CA VAL A 167 -30.01 14.04 -2.41
C VAL A 167 -30.16 14.96 -3.62
N GLY A 168 -29.91 16.24 -3.40
CA GLY A 168 -29.71 17.23 -4.45
C GLY A 168 -28.27 17.16 -4.93
N VAL A 169 -28.06 17.00 -6.23
CA VAL A 169 -26.72 16.98 -6.81
C VAL A 169 -26.54 18.23 -7.65
N LEU A 170 -25.60 19.10 -7.26
CA LEU A 170 -25.21 20.26 -8.02
C LEU A 170 -24.33 19.84 -9.20
N LEU A 171 -24.74 20.23 -10.41
CA LEU A 171 -24.01 19.97 -11.65
C LEU A 171 -23.42 21.28 -12.20
N PRO A 172 -22.26 21.76 -11.69
CA PRO A 172 -21.63 22.98 -12.21
C PRO A 172 -20.80 22.71 -13.48
N GLY A 173 -20.55 23.74 -14.29
CA GLY A 173 -19.70 23.67 -15.49
C GLY A 173 -20.46 23.37 -16.79
N THR A 174 -19.84 23.66 -17.93
CA THR A 174 -20.47 23.66 -19.27
C THR A 174 -20.19 22.40 -20.09
N GLY A 175 -19.52 21.39 -19.52
CA GLY A 175 -19.31 20.10 -20.17
C GLY A 175 -20.59 19.30 -20.42
N ASP A 176 -20.44 18.12 -21.04
CA ASP A 176 -21.54 17.25 -21.48
C ASP A 176 -22.52 16.92 -20.33
N LEU A 177 -23.65 17.62 -20.31
CA LEU A 177 -24.69 17.45 -19.30
C LEU A 177 -25.37 16.08 -19.40
N ALA A 178 -25.52 15.53 -20.60
CA ALA A 178 -26.20 14.26 -20.82
C ALA A 178 -25.42 13.09 -20.19
N GLU A 179 -24.11 13.04 -20.39
CA GLU A 179 -23.25 12.01 -19.77
C GLU A 179 -23.22 12.13 -18.24
N ARG A 180 -23.22 13.36 -17.72
CA ARG A 180 -23.27 13.59 -16.27
C ARG A 180 -24.61 13.15 -15.65
N LEU A 181 -25.73 13.42 -16.33
CA LEU A 181 -27.05 12.93 -15.90
C LEU A 181 -27.15 11.40 -15.97
N LYS A 182 -26.53 10.75 -16.97
CA LYS A 182 -26.42 9.27 -17.02
C LYS A 182 -25.61 8.74 -15.84
N SER A 183 -24.46 9.35 -15.56
CA SER A 183 -23.60 8.97 -14.43
C SER A 183 -24.35 9.09 -13.09
N LEU A 184 -25.06 10.20 -12.89
CA LEU A 184 -25.92 10.41 -11.72
C LEU A 184 -27.04 9.38 -11.63
N ASN A 185 -27.69 9.05 -12.75
CA ASN A 185 -28.77 8.07 -12.78
C ASN A 185 -28.34 6.67 -12.30
N ARG A 186 -27.07 6.28 -12.51
CA ARG A 186 -26.51 5.00 -12.02
C ARG A 186 -26.48 4.89 -10.49
N GLN A 187 -26.60 5.99 -9.75
CA GLN A 187 -26.52 6.01 -8.29
C GLN A 187 -27.86 5.75 -7.58
N LYS A 188 -29.00 5.68 -8.31
CA LYS A 188 -30.35 5.63 -7.71
C LYS A 188 -30.69 4.32 -7.01
N ASP A 189 -30.23 3.20 -7.56
CA ASP A 189 -30.64 1.87 -7.11
C ASP A 189 -29.84 1.40 -5.87
N GLU A 190 -29.05 2.28 -5.28
CA GLU A 190 -28.14 1.96 -4.21
C GLU A 190 -28.56 2.64 -2.90
N GLY A 191 -28.99 1.85 -1.92
CA GLY A 191 -29.15 2.34 -0.55
C GLY A 191 -30.34 3.30 -0.30
N CYS A 192 -31.43 3.18 -1.06
CA CYS A 192 -32.67 3.98 -0.90
C CYS A 192 -32.48 5.49 -1.17
N LEU A 193 -31.70 5.86 -2.20
CA LEU A 193 -31.52 7.25 -2.59
C LEU A 193 -32.58 7.70 -3.60
N SER A 194 -33.18 8.87 -3.38
CA SER A 194 -33.86 9.63 -4.44
C SER A 194 -32.99 10.81 -4.83
N LEU A 195 -32.94 11.16 -6.10
CA LEU A 195 -31.99 12.14 -6.63
C LEU A 195 -32.70 13.28 -7.34
N THR A 196 -32.27 14.52 -7.06
CA THR A 196 -32.63 15.72 -7.83
C THR A 196 -31.36 16.33 -8.41
N ALA A 197 -31.28 16.50 -9.73
CA ALA A 197 -30.21 17.26 -10.38
C ALA A 197 -30.50 18.76 -10.28
N LEU A 198 -29.59 19.51 -9.66
CA LEU A 198 -29.61 20.97 -9.55
C LEU A 198 -28.69 21.54 -10.64
N ILE A 199 -29.27 22.21 -11.63
CA ILE A 199 -28.56 22.62 -12.85
C ILE A 199 -28.67 24.15 -13.01
N PRO A 200 -27.55 24.89 -13.20
CA PRO A 200 -27.58 26.32 -13.54
C PRO A 200 -28.50 26.63 -14.73
N ALA A 201 -29.39 27.64 -14.59
CA ALA A 201 -30.34 28.00 -15.64
C ALA A 201 -29.65 28.33 -16.98
N ALA A 202 -28.48 28.97 -16.93
CA ALA A 202 -27.69 29.28 -18.11
C ALA A 202 -27.28 28.04 -18.92
N GLN A 203 -27.02 26.91 -18.26
CA GLN A 203 -26.64 25.65 -18.90
C GLN A 203 -27.83 24.99 -19.60
N LEU A 204 -29.01 25.03 -18.98
CA LEU A 204 -30.25 24.49 -19.58
C LEU A 204 -30.65 25.26 -20.85
N CYS A 205 -30.39 26.56 -20.89
CA CYS A 205 -30.63 27.40 -22.07
C CYS A 205 -29.61 27.17 -23.20
N ALA A 206 -28.36 26.82 -22.88
CA ALA A 206 -27.32 26.55 -23.87
C ALA A 206 -27.46 25.18 -24.54
N ASP A 207 -27.93 24.17 -23.79
CA ASP A 207 -28.07 22.78 -24.24
C ASP A 207 -29.48 22.46 -24.81
N SER A 208 -30.31 23.48 -25.06
CA SER A 208 -31.73 23.34 -25.44
C SER A 208 -31.98 22.64 -26.79
N THR A 209 -30.93 22.31 -27.55
CA THR A 209 -31.03 21.55 -28.80
C THR A 209 -31.02 20.03 -28.61
N HIS A 210 -30.66 19.50 -27.43
CA HIS A 210 -30.51 18.05 -27.22
C HIS A 210 -30.85 17.51 -25.82
N LEU A 211 -31.67 18.19 -24.99
CA LEU A 211 -32.23 17.54 -23.80
C LEU A 211 -33.28 16.50 -24.22
N ALA A 212 -32.83 15.26 -24.43
CA ALA A 212 -33.69 14.08 -24.40
C ALA A 212 -34.53 14.09 -23.10
N PRO A 213 -35.75 13.52 -23.09
CA PRO A 213 -36.52 13.39 -21.85
C PRO A 213 -35.60 12.78 -20.79
N GLY A 214 -35.44 13.47 -19.65
CA GLY A 214 -34.48 13.11 -18.63
C GLY A 214 -34.62 11.64 -18.21
N PRO A 215 -33.53 10.99 -17.76
CA PRO A 215 -33.58 9.58 -17.38
C PRO A 215 -34.67 9.35 -16.33
N THR A 216 -35.48 8.32 -16.54
CA THR A 216 -36.71 8.05 -15.79
C THR A 216 -36.45 8.06 -14.28
N GLY A 217 -37.25 8.83 -13.53
CA GLY A 217 -37.15 8.95 -12.06
C GLY A 217 -36.05 9.88 -11.53
N LEU A 218 -35.42 10.72 -12.36
CA LEU A 218 -34.48 11.77 -11.91
C LEU A 218 -35.24 13.10 -11.97
N THR A 219 -35.41 13.79 -10.85
CA THR A 219 -36.00 15.13 -10.87
C THR A 219 -34.94 16.14 -11.27
N ILE A 220 -35.29 17.13 -12.08
CA ILE A 220 -34.38 18.22 -12.48
C ILE A 220 -34.94 19.53 -11.92
N ARG A 221 -34.09 20.34 -11.28
CA ARG A 221 -34.43 21.67 -10.77
C ARG A 221 -33.42 22.69 -11.35
N SER A 222 -33.95 23.73 -11.96
CA SER A 222 -33.15 24.85 -12.47
C SER A 222 -32.71 25.76 -11.32
N LEU A 223 -31.46 26.18 -11.32
CA LEU A 223 -30.88 27.12 -10.36
C LEU A 223 -30.90 28.53 -10.94
N ALA A 224 -31.50 29.45 -10.19
CA ALA A 224 -31.58 30.87 -10.56
C ALA A 224 -30.22 31.58 -10.39
N GLU A 225 -30.10 32.75 -10.99
CA GLU A 225 -28.98 33.67 -10.74
C GLU A 225 -29.41 34.79 -9.77
N PRO A 226 -28.49 35.37 -8.98
CA PRO A 226 -27.07 35.02 -8.90
C PRO A 226 -26.81 33.72 -8.11
N ALA A 227 -25.70 33.05 -8.43
CA ALA A 227 -25.17 31.96 -7.62
C ALA A 227 -24.91 32.42 -6.17
N GLY A 228 -25.29 31.60 -5.19
CA GLY A 228 -25.01 31.90 -3.79
C GLY A 228 -25.74 30.99 -2.80
N PRO A 229 -25.35 31.06 -1.51
CA PRO A 229 -25.92 30.20 -0.48
C PRO A 229 -27.45 30.31 -0.34
N ALA A 230 -28.01 31.51 -0.41
CA ALA A 230 -29.46 31.71 -0.29
C ALA A 230 -30.24 31.07 -1.46
N THR A 231 -29.75 31.24 -2.69
CA THR A 231 -30.34 30.64 -3.89
C THR A 231 -30.23 29.11 -3.84
N LEU A 232 -29.08 28.59 -3.37
CA LEU A 232 -28.87 27.16 -3.17
C LEU A 232 -29.81 26.59 -2.10
N GLN A 233 -29.99 27.28 -0.98
CA GLN A 233 -30.90 26.86 0.09
C GLN A 233 -32.34 26.77 -0.40
N ALA A 234 -32.80 27.78 -1.16
CA ALA A 234 -34.13 27.75 -1.78
C ALA A 234 -34.27 26.58 -2.77
N ALA A 235 -33.23 26.28 -3.53
CA ALA A 235 -33.20 25.13 -4.44
C ALA A 235 -33.12 23.77 -3.73
N LEU A 236 -32.75 23.75 -2.45
CA LEU A 236 -32.70 22.54 -1.61
C LEU A 236 -33.99 22.31 -0.80
N ASP A 237 -35.02 23.14 -0.97
CA ASP A 237 -36.30 22.92 -0.31
C ASP A 237 -36.87 21.52 -0.64
N GLY A 238 -37.15 20.75 0.42
CA GLY A 238 -37.60 19.35 0.36
C GLY A 238 -36.51 18.31 0.02
N ILE A 239 -35.22 18.68 0.13
CA ILE A 239 -34.06 17.82 -0.10
C ILE A 239 -33.28 17.64 1.22
N ASP A 240 -32.84 16.42 1.52
CA ASP A 240 -32.18 16.09 2.78
C ASP A 240 -30.66 16.38 2.77
N ALA A 241 -30.01 16.25 1.61
CA ALA A 241 -28.57 16.45 1.47
C ALA A 241 -28.15 17.01 0.11
N LEU A 242 -26.95 17.60 0.08
CA LEU A 242 -26.28 18.12 -1.11
C LEU A 242 -25.04 17.29 -1.43
N ALA A 243 -24.88 16.93 -2.70
CA ALA A 243 -23.62 16.47 -3.28
C ALA A 243 -23.28 17.31 -4.52
N ILE A 244 -22.05 17.19 -5.03
CA ILE A 244 -21.58 17.98 -6.16
C ILE A 244 -20.91 17.06 -7.18
N LEU A 245 -21.31 17.18 -8.44
CA LEU A 245 -20.70 16.45 -9.55
C LEU A 245 -20.13 17.44 -10.57
N PRO A 246 -18.88 17.90 -10.43
CA PRO A 246 -18.23 18.76 -11.43
C PRO A 246 -18.05 18.06 -12.78
N GLU A 247 -17.80 18.83 -13.84
CA GLU A 247 -17.39 18.27 -15.13
C GLU A 247 -16.05 17.50 -15.02
N GLY A 248 -15.90 16.45 -15.83
CA GLY A 248 -14.68 15.63 -15.85
C GLY A 248 -14.50 14.69 -14.64
N ILE A 249 -15.49 14.62 -13.73
CA ILE A 249 -15.52 13.66 -12.63
C ILE A 249 -16.43 12.47 -12.99
N GLU A 250 -15.94 11.26 -12.72
CA GLU A 250 -16.75 10.05 -12.74
C GLU A 250 -16.88 9.47 -11.34
N TRP A 251 -18.13 9.18 -10.95
CA TRP A 251 -18.43 8.41 -9.74
C TRP A 251 -18.49 6.92 -10.04
N HIS A 252 -17.83 6.13 -9.20
CA HIS A 252 -18.03 4.69 -9.20
C HIS A 252 -19.43 4.33 -8.67
N GLN A 253 -19.89 3.12 -8.97
CA GLN A 253 -21.08 2.57 -8.30
C GLN A 253 -20.89 2.62 -6.78
N GLY A 254 -21.92 3.01 -6.06
CA GLY A 254 -21.97 3.09 -4.61
C GLY A 254 -21.44 4.39 -4.03
N HIS A 255 -20.96 5.33 -4.86
CA HIS A 255 -20.28 6.53 -4.38
C HIS A 255 -21.18 7.38 -3.46
N LEU A 256 -22.37 7.77 -3.93
CA LEU A 256 -23.28 8.58 -3.13
C LEU A 256 -23.77 7.84 -1.88
N ALA A 257 -24.06 6.54 -2.00
CA ALA A 257 -24.48 5.73 -0.87
C ALA A 257 -23.37 5.62 0.18
N GLY A 258 -22.11 5.47 -0.26
CA GLY A 258 -20.92 5.45 0.60
C GLY A 258 -20.68 6.78 1.30
N LEU A 259 -20.79 7.91 0.57
CA LEU A 259 -20.67 9.24 1.17
C LEU A 259 -21.76 9.53 2.19
N ALA A 260 -23.01 9.20 1.86
CA ALA A 260 -24.11 9.31 2.81
C ALA A 260 -23.85 8.49 4.08
N ALA A 261 -23.18 7.32 3.97
CA ALA A 261 -22.85 6.46 5.13
C ALA A 261 -21.74 7.05 5.96
N ALA A 262 -20.69 7.55 5.30
CA ALA A 262 -19.61 8.25 5.96
C ALA A 262 -20.10 9.51 6.70
N ALA A 263 -21.14 10.17 6.20
CA ALA A 263 -21.73 11.37 6.78
C ALA A 263 -22.76 11.11 7.90
N GLU A 264 -23.04 9.85 8.29
CA GLU A 264 -24.10 9.57 9.27
C GLU A 264 -23.85 10.22 10.64
N ALA A 265 -22.59 10.21 11.10
CA ALA A 265 -22.17 10.82 12.37
C ALA A 265 -22.03 12.34 12.27
N GLU A 266 -21.21 12.82 11.33
CA GLU A 266 -20.78 14.23 11.28
C GLU A 266 -21.67 15.13 10.40
N GLY A 267 -22.65 14.56 9.69
CA GLY A 267 -23.51 15.29 8.75
C GLY A 267 -22.79 15.78 7.49
N GLY A 268 -21.49 15.52 7.33
CA GLY A 268 -20.73 15.83 6.13
C GLY A 268 -19.57 14.85 5.92
N ALA A 269 -19.29 14.54 4.64
CA ALA A 269 -18.24 13.62 4.25
C ALA A 269 -17.56 14.07 2.96
N ILE A 270 -16.26 13.78 2.84
CA ILE A 270 -15.47 14.06 1.64
C ILE A 270 -14.59 12.86 1.31
N ALA A 271 -14.91 12.17 0.21
CA ALA A 271 -14.11 11.04 -0.26
C ALA A 271 -12.83 11.51 -0.96
N ALA A 272 -11.77 10.70 -0.81
CA ALA A 272 -10.62 10.78 -1.67
C ALA A 272 -10.98 10.31 -3.09
N GLY A 273 -10.29 10.83 -4.10
CA GLY A 273 -10.50 10.46 -5.50
C GLY A 273 -9.19 10.22 -6.24
N ILE A 274 -9.30 9.52 -7.36
CA ILE A 274 -8.17 9.11 -8.19
C ILE A 274 -7.90 10.18 -9.26
N TRP A 275 -6.62 10.47 -9.48
CA TRP A 275 -6.17 11.38 -10.53
C TRP A 275 -6.01 10.64 -11.87
N PRO A 276 -6.15 11.33 -13.02
CA PRO A 276 -5.87 10.71 -14.31
C PRO A 276 -4.37 10.39 -14.41
N ALA A 277 -4.05 9.25 -15.02
CA ALA A 277 -2.67 8.91 -15.38
C ALA A 277 -2.15 9.91 -16.44
N PRO A 278 -0.89 10.36 -16.37
CA PRO A 278 -0.31 11.20 -17.42
C PRO A 278 -0.28 10.45 -18.75
N GLU A 279 -0.53 11.17 -19.86
CA GLU A 279 -0.56 10.60 -21.22
C GLU A 279 0.82 10.10 -21.70
N GLU A 280 1.92 10.62 -21.14
CA GLU A 280 3.27 10.17 -21.43
C GLU A 280 3.90 9.47 -20.20
N PRO A 281 4.44 8.24 -20.36
CA PRO A 281 5.19 7.57 -19.30
C PRO A 281 6.54 8.27 -19.11
N THR A 282 6.72 9.00 -18.02
CA THR A 282 7.90 9.84 -17.75
C THR A 282 9.19 9.07 -17.44
N GLY A 283 9.28 7.76 -17.73
CA GLY A 283 10.45 6.90 -17.45
C GLY A 283 10.73 6.68 -15.95
N PHE A 284 10.24 7.56 -15.10
CA PHE A 284 9.98 7.36 -13.68
C PHE A 284 8.49 7.06 -13.52
N PRO A 285 8.11 5.93 -12.90
CA PRO A 285 6.75 5.80 -12.42
C PRO A 285 6.54 6.89 -11.37
N ILE A 286 5.76 7.92 -11.71
CA ILE A 286 4.93 8.56 -10.69
C ILE A 286 4.15 7.41 -10.08
N ASP A 287 4.34 7.20 -8.78
CA ASP A 287 3.76 6.07 -8.05
C ASP A 287 2.25 6.00 -8.36
N PRO A 288 1.71 4.88 -8.87
CA PRO A 288 0.26 4.74 -9.05
C PRO A 288 -0.51 4.96 -7.74
N ALA A 289 0.18 4.95 -6.59
CA ALA A 289 -0.33 5.26 -5.26
C ALA A 289 0.06 6.64 -4.69
N GLU A 290 0.71 7.55 -5.43
CA GLU A 290 1.12 8.86 -4.88
C GLU A 290 -0.05 9.70 -4.31
N PRO A 291 -1.33 9.38 -4.62
CA PRO A 291 -2.47 9.83 -3.83
C PRO A 291 -3.54 8.77 -3.50
N LEU A 292 -3.32 7.47 -3.68
CA LEU A 292 -4.33 6.46 -3.30
C LEU A 292 -4.35 6.26 -1.77
N ALA A 293 -5.34 6.89 -1.11
CA ALA A 293 -5.89 6.53 0.21
C ALA A 293 -5.24 7.08 1.52
N LEU A 294 -4.80 8.34 1.57
CA LEU A 294 -4.42 9.00 2.84
C LEU A 294 -5.08 10.38 3.01
N PRO A 295 -5.25 10.88 4.26
CA PRO A 295 -5.86 12.18 4.54
C PRO A 295 -5.21 13.29 3.71
N PRO A 296 -5.96 14.36 3.39
CA PRO A 296 -5.50 15.38 2.46
C PRO A 296 -4.09 15.87 2.85
N PRO A 297 -3.06 15.78 1.97
CA PRO A 297 -1.76 16.37 2.26
C PRO A 297 -1.92 17.87 2.51
N ASP A 298 -1.06 18.46 3.35
CA ASP A 298 -1.09 19.89 3.60
C ASP A 298 -1.12 20.66 2.27
N ASP A 299 -2.02 21.63 2.15
CA ASP A 299 -2.22 22.43 0.92
C ASP A 299 -0.91 23.13 0.47
N GLY A 300 0.09 23.24 1.35
CA GLY A 300 1.43 23.76 1.06
C GLY A 300 2.37 22.80 0.32
N LEU A 301 2.06 21.50 0.26
CA LEU A 301 2.90 20.48 -0.39
C LEU A 301 2.46 20.15 -1.83
N ILE A 302 1.37 20.76 -2.31
CA ILE A 302 0.84 20.50 -3.65
C ILE A 302 1.37 21.56 -4.63
N PRO A 303 1.93 21.14 -5.78
CA PRO A 303 2.34 22.07 -6.83
C PRO A 303 1.20 23.00 -7.23
N GLU A 304 1.50 24.27 -7.45
CA GLU A 304 0.48 25.29 -7.75
C GLU A 304 -0.43 24.90 -8.94
N GLY A 305 0.14 24.32 -10.00
CA GLY A 305 -0.60 23.82 -11.17
C GLY A 305 -1.53 22.62 -10.90
N ARG A 306 -1.51 22.04 -9.70
CA ARG A 306 -2.34 20.89 -9.27
C ARG A 306 -3.46 21.30 -8.31
N ARG A 307 -3.47 22.55 -7.82
CA ARG A 307 -4.48 23.05 -6.87
C ARG A 307 -5.91 22.96 -7.42
N LEU A 308 -6.08 23.30 -8.70
CA LEU A 308 -7.38 23.27 -9.36
C LEU A 308 -7.96 21.85 -9.44
N ALA A 309 -7.17 20.89 -9.92
CA ALA A 309 -7.58 19.49 -9.99
C ALA A 309 -7.96 18.89 -8.62
N ARG A 310 -7.28 19.31 -7.55
CA ARG A 310 -7.65 18.92 -6.18
C ARG A 310 -9.01 19.48 -5.76
N ALA A 311 -9.29 20.76 -6.06
CA ALA A 311 -10.58 21.36 -5.77
C ALA A 311 -11.73 20.60 -6.48
N TRP A 312 -11.50 20.18 -7.73
CA TRP A 312 -12.44 19.33 -8.49
C TRP A 312 -12.71 18.00 -7.81
N LEU A 313 -11.66 17.30 -7.38
CA LEU A 313 -11.80 16.02 -6.69
C LEU A 313 -12.52 16.17 -5.34
N ARG A 314 -12.20 17.22 -4.57
CA ARG A 314 -12.87 17.50 -3.30
C ARG A 314 -14.35 17.84 -3.47
N ALA A 315 -14.69 18.62 -4.50
CA ALA A 315 -16.07 18.89 -4.87
C ALA A 315 -16.77 17.60 -5.32
N GLY A 316 -16.14 16.81 -6.19
CA GLY A 316 -16.68 15.52 -6.65
C GLY A 316 -16.87 14.49 -5.53
N GLY A 317 -16.07 14.54 -4.47
CA GLY A 317 -16.20 13.69 -3.30
C GLY A 317 -17.08 14.27 -2.19
N PHE A 318 -17.72 15.43 -2.38
CA PHE A 318 -18.43 16.16 -1.35
C PHE A 318 -19.85 15.64 -1.13
N TYR A 319 -20.21 15.47 0.15
CA TYR A 319 -21.57 15.24 0.61
C TYR A 319 -21.81 15.97 1.93
N CYS A 320 -22.98 16.59 2.06
CA CYS A 320 -23.36 17.33 3.25
C CYS A 320 -24.87 17.33 3.45
N ARG A 321 -25.36 17.15 4.68
CA ARG A 321 -26.78 17.36 5.00
C ARG A 321 -27.14 18.83 4.86
N VAL A 322 -28.35 19.16 4.42
CA VAL A 322 -28.73 20.55 4.11
C VAL A 322 -28.63 21.48 5.32
N GLU A 323 -28.87 20.99 6.54
CA GLU A 323 -28.80 21.81 7.77
C GLU A 323 -27.39 22.30 8.08
N ARG A 324 -26.36 21.62 7.53
CA ARG A 324 -24.96 22.00 7.70
C ARG A 324 -24.54 23.11 6.73
N LEU A 325 -25.40 23.48 5.78
CA LEU A 325 -25.16 24.60 4.86
C LEU A 325 -25.54 25.96 5.48
N ASP A 326 -26.36 25.95 6.53
CA ASP A 326 -26.83 27.16 7.19
C ASP A 326 -25.65 27.95 7.79
N GLY A 327 -25.50 29.21 7.36
CA GLY A 327 -24.45 30.11 7.85
C GLY A 327 -23.05 29.88 7.26
N LEU A 328 -22.90 29.00 6.26
CA LEU A 328 -21.62 28.86 5.56
C LEU A 328 -21.29 30.11 4.73
N ALA A 329 -20.16 30.73 5.02
CA ALA A 329 -19.63 31.86 4.27
C ALA A 329 -18.99 31.39 2.96
N ALA A 330 -19.78 31.11 1.93
CA ALA A 330 -19.29 30.72 0.59
C ALA A 330 -19.92 31.61 -0.48
N GLU A 331 -19.64 32.92 -0.45
CA GLU A 331 -20.10 33.83 -1.49
C GLU A 331 -19.31 33.62 -2.79
N SER A 332 -20.00 33.69 -3.93
CA SER A 332 -19.41 33.49 -5.24
C SER A 332 -20.26 34.14 -6.34
N GLU A 333 -19.64 34.50 -7.45
CA GLU A 333 -20.31 35.09 -8.62
C GLU A 333 -20.85 34.02 -9.59
N ASP A 334 -20.43 32.75 -9.45
CA ASP A 334 -20.82 31.65 -10.33
C ASP A 334 -20.96 30.30 -9.59
N TRP A 335 -21.77 29.40 -10.15
CA TRP A 335 -22.08 28.09 -9.54
C TRP A 335 -20.87 27.14 -9.43
N LEU A 336 -19.88 27.25 -10.32
CA LEU A 336 -18.69 26.40 -10.26
C LEU A 336 -17.77 26.84 -9.13
N THR A 337 -17.48 28.13 -9.02
CA THR A 337 -16.68 28.68 -7.92
C THR A 337 -17.36 28.43 -6.56
N LEU A 338 -18.69 28.58 -6.47
CA LEU A 338 -19.44 28.18 -5.28
C LEU A 338 -19.22 26.70 -4.94
N ALA A 339 -19.39 25.82 -5.92
CA ALA A 339 -19.26 24.37 -5.74
C ALA A 339 -17.86 23.95 -5.26
N LEU A 340 -16.81 24.60 -5.75
CA LEU A 340 -15.42 24.30 -5.36
C LEU A 340 -15.08 24.82 -3.96
N ASN A 341 -15.76 25.87 -3.50
CA ASN A 341 -15.54 26.51 -2.22
C ASN A 341 -16.44 26.00 -1.08
N LEU A 342 -17.52 25.27 -1.40
CA LEU A 342 -18.36 24.63 -0.38
C LEU A 342 -17.61 23.58 0.47
N PRO A 343 -16.80 22.66 -0.11
CA PRO A 343 -16.02 21.72 0.67
C PRO A 343 -15.08 22.35 1.73
N PRO A 344 -14.21 23.34 1.40
CA PRO A 344 -13.39 24.00 2.40
C PRO A 344 -14.20 24.85 3.40
N ALA A 345 -15.29 25.48 2.95
CA ALA A 345 -16.19 26.24 3.84
C ALA A 345 -16.79 25.36 4.94
N LEU A 346 -17.26 24.18 4.56
CA LEU A 346 -17.81 23.21 5.50
C LEU A 346 -16.75 22.67 6.46
N ALA A 347 -15.53 22.42 5.95
CA ALA A 347 -14.40 21.97 6.75
C ALA A 347 -13.98 23.02 7.81
N GLU A 348 -14.12 24.31 7.51
CA GLU A 348 -13.86 25.38 8.48
C GLU A 348 -14.95 25.47 9.56
N ALA A 349 -16.19 25.15 9.21
CA ALA A 349 -17.34 25.24 10.10
C ALA A 349 -17.47 24.07 11.10
N GLY A 350 -16.79 22.93 10.88
CA GLY A 350 -16.80 21.82 11.83
C GLY A 350 -16.19 20.53 11.30
N GLU A 351 -16.40 19.43 12.05
CA GLU A 351 -15.82 18.12 11.73
C GLU A 351 -16.43 17.51 10.45
N LEU A 352 -15.59 16.76 9.72
CA LEU A 352 -15.93 16.08 8.47
C LEU A 352 -15.38 14.66 8.47
N SER A 353 -16.19 13.74 7.96
CA SER A 353 -15.75 12.38 7.70
C SER A 353 -14.89 12.33 6.43
N LEU A 354 -13.71 11.73 6.52
CA LEU A 354 -12.77 11.58 5.41
C LEU A 354 -12.59 10.09 5.09
N PRO A 355 -13.55 9.45 4.39
CA PRO A 355 -13.43 8.04 4.06
C PRO A 355 -12.20 7.80 3.16
N PRO A 356 -11.31 6.85 3.50
CA PRO A 356 -10.05 6.62 2.79
C PRO A 356 -10.24 5.83 1.48
N VAL A 357 -11.45 5.83 0.91
CA VAL A 357 -11.81 4.97 -0.22
C VAL A 357 -11.87 5.81 -1.50
N PRO A 358 -11.02 5.54 -2.51
CA PRO A 358 -11.19 6.13 -3.82
C PRO A 358 -12.50 5.61 -4.41
N SER A 359 -13.51 6.47 -4.48
CA SER A 359 -14.85 6.16 -5.00
C SER A 359 -15.26 7.05 -6.17
N LEU A 360 -14.33 7.90 -6.63
CA LEU A 360 -14.46 8.74 -7.81
C LEU A 360 -13.12 8.88 -8.53
N THR A 361 -13.17 9.26 -9.80
CA THR A 361 -11.99 9.52 -10.65
C THR A 361 -12.13 10.85 -11.38
N LEU A 362 -11.03 11.60 -11.48
CA LEU A 362 -10.90 12.75 -12.38
C LEU A 362 -10.43 12.24 -13.74
N LEU A 363 -11.30 12.29 -14.75
CA LEU A 363 -11.03 11.78 -16.09
C LEU A 363 -10.10 12.69 -16.90
N ARG A 364 -10.13 13.99 -16.63
CA ARG A 364 -9.33 15.00 -17.33
C ARG A 364 -8.97 16.12 -16.38
N LEU A 365 -7.75 16.66 -16.50
CA LEU A 365 -7.37 17.85 -15.75
C LEU A 365 -8.23 19.06 -16.18
N PRO A 366 -8.68 19.90 -15.23
CA PRO A 366 -9.38 21.13 -15.56
C PRO A 366 -8.47 22.07 -16.37
N ALA A 367 -9.06 22.88 -17.25
CA ALA A 367 -8.32 23.78 -18.12
C ALA A 367 -7.49 24.80 -17.29
N PRO A 368 -6.19 24.97 -17.58
CA PRO A 368 -5.34 25.91 -16.83
C PRO A 368 -5.79 27.38 -16.93
N THR A 369 -6.56 27.73 -17.97
CA THR A 369 -7.12 29.06 -18.18
C THR A 369 -8.26 29.41 -17.23
N LEU A 370 -8.78 28.43 -16.50
CA LEU A 370 -9.83 28.64 -15.52
C LEU A 370 -9.20 29.08 -14.19
N VAL A 371 -9.47 30.32 -13.78
CA VAL A 371 -8.85 30.96 -12.60
C VAL A 371 -9.91 31.30 -11.55
N PRO A 372 -10.56 30.31 -10.92
CA PRO A 372 -11.57 30.57 -9.89
C PRO A 372 -10.89 31.11 -8.61
N ALA A 373 -11.61 31.97 -7.89
CA ALA A 373 -11.20 32.38 -6.55
C ALA A 373 -11.40 31.21 -5.57
N LEU A 374 -10.38 30.37 -5.41
CA LEU A 374 -10.44 29.20 -4.54
C LEU A 374 -10.18 29.58 -3.08
N ARG A 375 -11.08 29.15 -2.21
CA ARG A 375 -10.88 29.18 -0.76
C ARG A 375 -9.79 28.17 -0.38
N ALA A 376 -8.85 28.61 0.46
CA ALA A 376 -7.86 27.70 1.02
C ALA A 376 -8.54 26.61 1.85
N TRP A 377 -8.03 25.39 1.82
CA TRP A 377 -8.48 24.40 2.79
C TRP A 377 -8.08 24.85 4.19
N PRO A 378 -8.93 24.68 5.23
CA PRO A 378 -8.46 24.85 6.58
C PRO A 378 -7.26 23.93 6.79
N GLY A 379 -6.12 24.50 7.19
CA GLY A 379 -5.01 23.69 7.67
C GLY A 379 -5.55 22.74 8.72
N ALA A 380 -5.10 21.48 8.70
CA ALA A 380 -5.41 20.58 9.81
C ALA A 380 -5.06 21.36 11.08
N LYS A 381 -6.01 21.55 12.01
CA LYS A 381 -5.67 22.08 13.33
C LYS A 381 -4.60 21.14 13.85
N GLU A 382 -3.34 21.59 13.86
CA GLU A 382 -2.28 20.84 14.49
C GLU A 382 -2.77 20.64 15.93
N PRO A 383 -3.02 19.39 16.39
CA PRO A 383 -2.92 19.19 17.83
C PRO A 383 -1.53 19.72 18.18
N GLU A 384 -1.48 20.72 19.08
CA GLU A 384 -0.27 21.45 19.48
C GLU A 384 0.97 20.64 19.18
N SER A 385 1.76 21.11 18.21
CA SER A 385 2.97 20.48 17.71
C SER A 385 3.77 19.81 18.83
N ARG A 386 3.49 18.52 19.04
CA ARG A 386 4.46 17.56 19.50
C ARG A 386 4.98 16.96 18.22
N ASP A 387 6.11 17.48 17.75
CA ASP A 387 6.99 16.88 16.75
C ASP A 387 6.69 15.37 16.60
N ARG A 388 5.88 15.02 15.59
CA ARG A 388 5.54 13.61 15.36
C ARG A 388 6.74 12.97 14.68
N PRO A 389 7.19 11.79 15.13
CA PRO A 389 8.25 11.10 14.43
C PRO A 389 7.79 10.77 13.01
N PRO A 390 8.75 10.64 12.08
CA PRO A 390 8.45 10.02 10.81
C PRO A 390 7.94 8.60 11.09
N ARG A 391 6.88 8.17 10.38
CA ARG A 391 6.37 6.79 10.41
C ARG A 391 7.41 5.87 9.75
N LEU A 392 8.55 5.69 10.40
CA LEU A 392 9.62 4.79 9.98
C LEU A 392 9.33 3.43 10.62
N THR A 393 8.64 2.60 9.88
CA THR A 393 8.76 1.14 10.02
C THR A 393 9.78 0.72 8.98
N GLY A 394 10.59 -0.32 9.24
CA GLY A 394 11.58 -0.74 8.26
C GLY A 394 10.95 -0.96 6.89
N ILE A 395 11.69 -0.69 5.81
CA ILE A 395 11.23 -1.00 4.42
C ILE A 395 10.81 -2.48 4.30
N ASN A 396 11.34 -3.33 5.20
CA ASN A 396 11.06 -4.76 5.27
C ASN A 396 10.06 -5.17 6.38
N ASP A 397 9.38 -4.22 7.04
CA ASP A 397 8.35 -4.52 8.05
C ASP A 397 7.01 -4.83 7.37
N LEU A 398 6.45 -6.01 7.67
CA LEU A 398 5.27 -6.53 6.98
C LEU A 398 3.94 -5.98 7.53
N ASN A 399 3.94 -5.28 8.68
CA ASN A 399 2.75 -4.66 9.24
C ASN A 399 3.05 -3.31 9.95
N PRO A 400 3.14 -2.22 9.17
CA PRO A 400 3.46 -0.90 9.69
C PRO A 400 2.49 -0.36 10.75
N ALA A 401 1.21 -0.70 10.65
CA ALA A 401 0.19 -0.26 11.61
C ALA A 401 0.40 -0.93 12.99
N LEU A 402 0.77 -2.21 13.02
CA LEU A 402 1.12 -2.90 14.25
C LEU A 402 2.41 -2.33 14.86
N ALA A 403 3.42 -2.07 14.05
CA ALA A 403 4.67 -1.46 14.51
C ALA A 403 4.47 -0.04 15.09
N ALA A 404 3.53 0.73 14.54
CA ALA A 404 3.14 2.05 15.05
C ALA A 404 2.26 2.01 16.31
N SER A 405 1.79 0.83 16.74
CA SER A 405 0.91 0.69 17.93
C SER A 405 1.64 0.82 19.27
N VAL A 406 2.98 0.85 19.27
CA VAL A 406 3.81 0.97 20.48
C VAL A 406 4.57 2.30 20.51
N PRO A 407 4.92 2.84 21.70
CA PRO A 407 5.76 4.03 21.82
C PRO A 407 7.10 3.85 21.10
N PHE A 408 7.70 4.92 20.60
CA PHE A 408 8.95 4.88 19.83
C PHE A 408 10.02 5.81 20.42
N LEU A 409 11.27 5.63 19.99
CA LEU A 409 12.39 6.53 20.20
C LEU A 409 12.84 7.05 18.83
N TRP A 410 13.00 8.36 18.69
CA TRP A 410 13.43 9.01 17.46
C TRP A 410 14.62 9.95 17.67
N ARG A 411 14.63 10.71 18.77
CA ARG A 411 15.67 11.68 19.10
C ARG A 411 16.47 11.24 20.34
N PRO A 412 17.71 11.72 20.51
CA PRO A 412 18.48 11.44 21.72
C PRO A 412 17.76 11.77 23.03
N GLY A 413 16.92 12.81 23.06
CA GLY A 413 16.12 13.16 24.25
C GLY A 413 14.99 12.18 24.56
N ASP A 414 14.53 11.37 23.61
CA ASP A 414 13.41 10.44 23.85
C ASP A 414 13.80 9.32 24.81
N PHE A 415 15.09 9.03 24.95
CA PHE A 415 15.60 8.06 25.91
C PHE A 415 15.34 8.47 27.37
N GLU A 416 15.08 9.74 27.64
CA GLU A 416 14.69 10.23 28.97
C GLU A 416 13.27 9.78 29.36
N GLN A 417 12.44 9.37 28.40
CA GLN A 417 11.08 8.87 28.61
C GLN A 417 11.02 7.38 28.98
N LEU A 418 12.18 6.69 28.97
CA LEU A 418 12.28 5.32 29.43
C LEU A 418 12.01 5.25 30.95
N PRO A 419 11.38 4.17 31.45
CA PRO A 419 11.16 4.01 32.88
C PRO A 419 12.48 4.12 33.67
N ALA A 420 12.44 4.87 34.77
CA ALA A 420 13.60 5.08 35.63
C ALA A 420 14.03 3.81 36.39
N VAL A 421 13.11 2.84 36.57
CA VAL A 421 13.29 1.59 37.33
C VAL A 421 12.93 0.33 36.51
N GLY A 422 13.44 -0.86 36.87
CA GLY A 422 13.27 -2.13 36.12
C GLY A 422 14.43 -2.53 35.17
N PRO A 423 14.51 -3.77 34.68
CA PRO A 423 15.54 -4.16 33.70
C PRO A 423 15.24 -3.63 32.29
N LEU A 424 16.30 -3.40 31.50
CA LEU A 424 16.21 -3.07 30.07
C LEU A 424 16.83 -4.19 29.22
N TRP A 425 16.21 -4.50 28.10
CA TRP A 425 16.73 -5.43 27.09
C TRP A 425 16.62 -4.83 25.68
N LEU A 426 17.66 -4.98 24.86
CA LEU A 426 17.66 -4.56 23.46
C LEU A 426 17.31 -5.73 22.55
N TYR A 427 16.16 -5.71 21.89
CA TYR A 427 15.76 -6.75 20.95
C TYR A 427 16.29 -6.41 19.54
N GLY A 428 17.43 -7.01 19.19
CA GLY A 428 18.12 -6.79 17.91
C GLY A 428 19.64 -6.75 18.09
N ALA A 429 20.31 -7.87 17.82
CA ALA A 429 21.75 -8.02 18.03
C ALA A 429 22.59 -7.70 16.76
N GLY A 430 22.35 -6.56 16.12
CA GLY A 430 23.08 -6.11 14.93
C GLY A 430 23.45 -4.64 15.01
N GLN A 431 23.76 -4.00 13.87
CA GLN A 431 24.12 -2.57 13.84
C GLN A 431 23.06 -1.65 14.49
N GLY A 432 21.77 -1.97 14.36
CA GLY A 432 20.71 -1.25 15.05
C GLY A 432 20.82 -1.32 16.58
N GLY A 433 21.18 -2.48 17.11
CA GLY A 433 21.44 -2.69 18.54
C GLY A 433 22.64 -1.88 19.04
N GLU A 434 23.73 -1.83 18.28
CA GLU A 434 24.91 -1.01 18.58
C GLU A 434 24.55 0.49 18.64
N LEU A 435 23.84 0.98 17.62
CA LEU A 435 23.42 2.39 17.57
C LEU A 435 22.53 2.79 18.75
N VAL A 436 21.60 1.91 19.14
CA VAL A 436 20.73 2.15 20.30
C VAL A 436 21.52 2.07 21.60
N HIS A 437 22.42 1.09 21.75
CA HIS A 437 23.32 0.97 22.89
C HIS A 437 24.15 2.25 23.10
N ASP A 438 24.73 2.77 22.02
CA ASP A 438 25.54 4.00 22.04
C ASP A 438 24.67 5.23 22.31
N GLY A 439 23.39 5.20 21.91
CA GLY A 439 22.41 6.24 22.20
C GLY A 439 21.90 6.28 23.64
N LEU A 440 21.98 5.17 24.38
CA LEU A 440 21.42 5.09 25.73
C LEU A 440 22.14 6.04 26.71
N PRO A 441 21.41 6.81 27.55
CA PRO A 441 21.99 7.55 28.65
C PRO A 441 22.72 6.63 29.63
N ALA A 442 23.75 7.15 30.33
CA ALA A 442 24.54 6.37 31.29
C ALA A 442 23.67 5.66 32.34
N ALA A 443 22.66 6.35 32.88
CA ALA A 443 21.71 5.76 33.82
C ALA A 443 20.96 4.56 33.23
N ALA A 444 20.52 4.64 31.98
CA ALA A 444 19.84 3.54 31.29
C ALA A 444 20.81 2.38 30.99
N ARG A 445 22.06 2.66 30.59
CA ARG A 445 23.08 1.61 30.32
C ARG A 445 23.37 0.74 31.55
N THR A 446 23.37 1.29 32.78
CA THR A 446 23.56 0.47 34.00
C THR A 446 22.44 -0.55 34.26
N ARG A 447 21.27 -0.33 33.65
CA ARG A 447 20.08 -1.19 33.76
C ARG A 447 19.95 -2.17 32.59
N LEU A 448 20.76 -1.98 31.54
CA LEU A 448 20.78 -2.87 30.39
C LEU A 448 21.32 -4.24 30.82
N ARG A 449 20.50 -5.27 30.64
CA ARG A 449 20.83 -6.64 31.01
C ARG A 449 21.42 -7.44 29.87
N GLY A 450 21.05 -7.10 28.64
CA GLY A 450 21.64 -7.69 27.44
C GLY A 450 20.81 -7.48 26.19
N PHE A 451 21.05 -8.35 25.22
CA PHE A 451 20.41 -8.34 23.92
C PHE A 451 19.48 -9.54 23.76
N LEU A 452 18.39 -9.35 23.02
CA LEU A 452 17.48 -10.40 22.60
C LEU A 452 17.56 -10.59 21.08
N ASP A 453 17.54 -11.85 20.66
CA ASP A 453 17.42 -12.23 19.26
C ASP A 453 16.59 -13.51 19.16
N SER A 454 15.68 -13.59 18.19
CA SER A 454 14.79 -14.76 18.06
C SER A 454 15.54 -16.05 17.72
N ARG A 455 16.80 -15.97 17.25
CA ARG A 455 17.56 -17.12 16.72
C ARG A 455 18.91 -17.28 17.40
N ARG A 456 19.62 -16.18 17.64
CA ARG A 456 21.00 -16.18 18.17
C ARG A 456 21.03 -16.19 19.70
N GLN A 457 22.07 -16.81 20.24
CA GLN A 457 22.44 -16.80 21.66
C GLN A 457 23.96 -16.59 21.77
N GLY A 458 24.45 -16.08 22.90
CA GLY A 458 25.88 -15.87 23.14
C GLY A 458 26.14 -14.57 23.89
N GLU A 459 27.10 -13.78 23.41
CA GLU A 459 27.41 -12.45 23.95
C GLU A 459 27.43 -11.40 22.85
N MET A 460 27.05 -10.17 23.19
CA MET A 460 27.16 -8.98 22.33
C MET A 460 27.56 -7.78 23.19
N LEU A 461 28.62 -7.08 22.79
CA LEU A 461 29.19 -5.94 23.54
C LEU A 461 29.50 -6.28 25.03
N GLY A 462 29.93 -7.51 25.29
CA GLY A 462 30.21 -8.00 26.65
C GLY A 462 28.97 -8.23 27.53
N LEU A 463 27.78 -8.24 26.93
CA LEU A 463 26.51 -8.53 27.58
C LEU A 463 25.89 -9.82 27.02
N PRO A 464 25.05 -10.52 27.80
CA PRO A 464 24.41 -11.74 27.33
C PRO A 464 23.46 -11.46 26.15
N LEU A 465 23.46 -12.37 25.18
CA LEU A 465 22.54 -12.44 24.06
C LEU A 465 21.67 -13.69 24.23
N LEU A 466 20.37 -13.49 24.46
CA LEU A 466 19.42 -14.56 24.76
C LEU A 466 18.26 -14.59 23.76
N ARG A 467 17.50 -15.69 23.72
CA ARG A 467 16.17 -15.67 23.10
C ARG A 467 15.14 -15.19 24.11
N PRO A 468 14.02 -14.58 23.66
CA PRO A 468 12.97 -14.14 24.58
C PRO A 468 12.38 -15.26 25.43
N SER A 469 12.37 -16.50 24.92
CA SER A 469 11.91 -17.70 25.63
C SER A 469 12.82 -18.12 26.77
N ASP A 470 14.07 -17.66 26.78
CA ASP A 470 15.10 -18.08 27.73
C ASP A 470 15.20 -17.10 28.91
N LEU A 471 14.46 -15.99 28.85
CA LEU A 471 14.33 -15.05 29.96
C LEU A 471 13.51 -15.65 31.09
N ASP A 472 13.93 -15.40 32.32
CA ASP A 472 13.13 -15.73 33.48
C ASP A 472 11.74 -15.05 33.39
N PRO A 473 10.63 -15.76 33.65
CA PRO A 473 9.28 -15.18 33.56
C PRO A 473 9.05 -13.94 34.42
N ALA A 474 9.65 -13.87 35.61
CA ALA A 474 9.53 -12.70 36.48
C ALA A 474 10.37 -11.53 35.95
N GLU A 475 11.54 -11.80 35.36
CA GLU A 475 12.33 -10.79 34.66
C GLU A 475 11.59 -10.25 33.42
N MET A 476 10.98 -11.13 32.61
CA MET A 476 10.15 -10.75 31.48
C MET A 476 9.01 -9.83 31.93
N ALA A 477 8.25 -10.21 32.96
CA ALA A 477 7.14 -9.40 33.46
C ALA A 477 7.55 -7.99 33.93
N ALA A 478 8.81 -7.80 34.34
CA ALA A 478 9.33 -6.54 34.86
C ALA A 478 10.10 -5.70 33.83
N THR A 479 10.47 -6.27 32.67
CA THR A 479 11.39 -5.62 31.73
C THR A 479 10.73 -4.63 30.79
N THR A 480 11.49 -3.59 30.42
CA THR A 480 11.22 -2.81 29.20
C THR A 480 12.07 -3.36 28.06
N ILE A 481 11.42 -3.81 26.99
CA ILE A 481 12.08 -4.25 25.76
C ILE A 481 12.13 -3.09 24.77
N ILE A 482 13.34 -2.74 24.32
CA ILE A 482 13.57 -1.76 23.27
C ILE A 482 13.88 -2.52 21.98
N ILE A 483 13.01 -2.44 20.99
CA ILE A 483 13.18 -3.09 19.69
C ILE A 483 14.19 -2.29 18.87
N ALA A 484 15.35 -2.87 18.64
CA ALA A 484 16.47 -2.28 17.93
C ALA A 484 16.70 -2.96 16.56
N ALA A 485 15.60 -3.24 15.84
CA ALA A 485 15.60 -3.94 14.56
C ALA A 485 14.52 -3.41 13.62
N GLN A 486 14.68 -3.66 12.32
CA GLN A 486 13.74 -3.21 11.27
C GLN A 486 12.45 -4.03 11.16
N TYR A 487 12.37 -5.19 11.83
CA TYR A 487 11.25 -6.14 11.78
C TYR A 487 10.38 -6.03 13.05
N VAL A 488 9.81 -4.86 13.29
CA VAL A 488 9.12 -4.52 14.54
C VAL A 488 7.84 -5.34 14.69
N SER A 489 7.04 -5.48 13.63
CA SER A 489 5.81 -6.28 13.64
C SER A 489 6.05 -7.73 14.07
N ASP A 490 7.10 -8.36 13.53
CA ASP A 490 7.40 -9.77 13.75
C ASP A 490 7.92 -10.00 15.18
N ILE A 491 8.69 -9.04 15.70
CA ILE A 491 9.16 -9.06 17.08
C ILE A 491 7.98 -8.87 18.04
N LEU A 492 7.04 -7.96 17.75
CA LEU A 492 5.82 -7.80 18.55
C LEU A 492 4.98 -9.08 18.57
N LEU A 493 4.83 -9.76 17.43
CA LEU A 493 4.14 -11.04 17.35
C LEU A 493 4.89 -12.14 18.12
N THR A 494 6.23 -12.14 18.08
CA THR A 494 7.05 -13.09 18.84
C THR A 494 6.86 -12.89 20.34
N LEU A 495 6.90 -11.65 20.82
CA LEU A 495 6.68 -11.31 22.22
C LEU A 495 5.25 -11.63 22.68
N ARG A 496 4.24 -11.40 21.83
CA ARG A 496 2.83 -11.75 22.12
C ARG A 496 2.57 -13.26 22.20
N ARG A 497 3.37 -14.08 21.52
CA ARG A 497 3.28 -15.55 21.59
C ARG A 497 3.95 -16.12 22.86
N GLY A 498 4.75 -15.32 23.57
CA GLY A 498 5.34 -15.71 24.85
C GLY A 498 4.28 -15.92 25.92
N GLN A 499 4.59 -16.76 26.92
CA GLN A 499 3.68 -17.03 28.04
C GLN A 499 3.45 -15.80 28.92
N ILE A 500 4.47 -14.93 29.03
CA ILE A 500 4.45 -13.71 29.84
C ILE A 500 4.84 -12.54 28.94
N ALA A 501 4.03 -11.48 28.96
CA ALA A 501 4.29 -10.26 28.23
C ALA A 501 5.26 -9.35 29.01
N PRO A 502 6.14 -8.59 28.32
CA PRO A 502 6.99 -7.60 28.97
C PRO A 502 6.18 -6.43 29.54
N ALA A 503 6.70 -5.78 30.59
CA ALA A 503 6.06 -4.62 31.21
C ALA A 503 5.84 -3.47 30.22
N ARG A 504 6.82 -3.25 29.32
CA ARG A 504 6.75 -2.21 28.30
C ARG A 504 7.54 -2.62 27.06
N ILE A 505 7.05 -2.22 25.90
CA ILE A 505 7.73 -2.37 24.62
C ILE A 505 7.89 -0.99 23.99
N VAL A 506 9.08 -0.71 23.45
CA VAL A 506 9.39 0.56 22.78
C VAL A 506 10.09 0.26 21.45
N ASN A 507 9.70 0.95 20.39
CA ASN A 507 10.29 0.84 19.05
C ASN A 507 11.42 1.87 18.85
N ALA A 508 12.68 1.44 18.73
CA ALA A 508 13.81 2.33 18.49
C ALA A 508 14.26 2.42 17.02
N TYR A 509 13.53 1.78 16.10
CA TYR A 509 13.88 1.84 14.68
C TYR A 509 13.91 3.26 14.10
N PRO A 510 12.98 4.18 14.43
CA PRO A 510 13.06 5.57 13.95
C PRO A 510 14.37 6.27 14.35
N TYR A 511 14.87 6.03 15.57
CA TYR A 511 16.18 6.53 16.01
C TYR A 511 17.34 5.92 15.23
N ILE A 512 17.29 4.61 14.96
CA ILE A 512 18.32 3.92 14.15
C ILE A 512 18.39 4.52 12.74
N ALA A 513 17.25 4.66 12.08
CA ALA A 513 17.16 5.20 10.72
C ALA A 513 17.68 6.65 10.66
N ALA A 514 17.28 7.50 11.62
CA ALA A 514 17.77 8.87 11.70
C ALA A 514 19.30 8.96 11.91
N ARG A 515 19.87 8.06 12.72
CA ARG A 515 21.33 7.97 12.92
C ARG A 515 22.06 7.51 11.66
N GLN A 516 21.54 6.50 10.97
CA GLN A 516 22.12 6.00 9.73
C GLN A 516 22.11 7.05 8.63
N GLU A 517 21.02 7.79 8.49
CA GLU A 517 20.90 8.91 7.54
C GLU A 517 21.91 10.03 7.87
N ALA A 518 22.03 10.41 9.15
CA ALA A 518 23.02 11.40 9.57
C ALA A 518 24.47 10.94 9.33
N MET A 519 24.77 9.65 9.51
CA MET A 519 26.07 9.07 9.20
C MET A 519 26.36 9.08 7.69
N ALA A 520 25.38 8.72 6.87
CA ALA A 520 25.49 8.76 5.41
C ALA A 520 25.73 10.19 4.89
N ARG A 521 25.01 11.19 5.42
CA ARG A 521 25.21 12.60 5.08
C ARG A 521 26.61 13.10 5.44
N ARG A 522 27.16 12.70 6.61
CA ARG A 522 28.54 13.04 7.02
C ARG A 522 29.62 12.35 6.19
N GLN A 523 29.33 11.19 5.61
CA GLN A 523 30.25 10.52 4.68
C GLN A 523 30.22 11.14 3.28
N ALA A 524 29.08 11.72 2.88
CA ALA A 524 28.93 12.45 1.61
C ALA A 524 29.55 13.86 1.65
N ASP A 525 29.48 14.55 2.79
CA ASP A 525 30.12 15.85 3.04
C ASP A 525 31.04 15.78 4.27
N PRO A 526 32.32 15.37 4.11
CA PRO A 526 33.27 15.39 5.21
C PRO A 526 33.54 16.85 5.62
N PRO A 527 33.57 17.18 6.93
CA PRO A 527 33.92 18.52 7.36
C PRO A 527 35.33 18.88 6.86
N LEU A 528 35.47 20.05 6.24
CA LEU A 528 36.77 20.60 5.88
C LEU A 528 37.64 20.74 7.16
N PRO A 529 38.95 20.46 7.07
CA PRO A 529 39.84 20.37 8.22
C PRO A 529 39.96 21.65 9.04
#